data_AF-A0A928VVS5-F1
#
_entry.id   AF-A0A928VVS5-F1
#
_cell.length_a   1.000
_cell.length_b   1.000
_cell.length_c   1.000
_cell.angle_alpha   90.00
_cell.angle_beta   90.00
_cell.angle_gamma   90.00
#
_symmetry.space_group_name_H-M   'P 1'
#
loop_
_entity.id
_entity.type
_entity.pdbx_description
1 polymer ?
#
loop_
_entity_poly.entity_id
_entity_poly.type
_entity_poly.pdbx_seq_one_letter_code
_entity_poly.pdbx_strand_id
1 'polypeptide(L)'
;MTYLFALPVVCLTVMLVAALNQLRKQQSKYKLLQQKWEETSQAIAKSHAEYSDLLTINHHQSQQMTALGQQVEQLQAVDVQRLQALDVAQQKSKDLYESIETAIAERTQSLELELQTVAAAHQRSAAVIQSLQEENQRLLEQMGMAQSRQPSQSIVQSSAITLEAQEKDFYQQERKRVVINVLTKELQGMPQGTRRQHIVADIVASNPVESERDEIARKIRSIFHDYQRMNAKIERTLESVGFKLIPGNNHYKMKFGGDDRYVFSFSKTPSDGRAGKNNASTICRKFL
;
A
#
# COMPACT_ATOMS: atom_id res chain seq x y z
N MET A 1 -20.50 -110.04 -102.15
CA MET A 1 -21.25 -108.77 -102.30
C MET A 1 -21.53 -108.15 -100.91
N THR A 2 -20.64 -108.15 -99.92
CA THR A 2 -19.37 -107.42 -99.75
C THR A 2 -19.46 -105.89 -99.97
N TYR A 3 -19.66 -105.19 -98.85
CA TYR A 3 -18.96 -103.94 -98.47
C TYR A 3 -19.22 -102.60 -99.20
N LEU A 4 -20.32 -102.40 -99.95
CA LEU A 4 -20.54 -101.12 -100.64
C LEU A 4 -21.47 -100.09 -99.93
N PHE A 5 -22.26 -100.48 -98.94
CA PHE A 5 -23.19 -99.56 -98.24
C PHE A 5 -22.78 -99.16 -96.81
N ALA A 6 -21.70 -99.71 -96.25
CA ALA A 6 -21.23 -99.41 -94.88
C ALA A 6 -20.29 -98.19 -94.79
N LEU A 7 -19.58 -97.84 -95.87
CA LEU A 7 -18.62 -96.73 -95.90
C LEU A 7 -19.21 -95.34 -95.61
N PRO A 8 -20.36 -94.92 -96.19
CA PRO A 8 -20.90 -93.59 -95.96
C PRO A 8 -21.43 -93.39 -94.53
N VAL A 9 -22.01 -94.43 -93.91
CA VAL A 9 -22.54 -94.37 -92.53
C VAL A 9 -21.40 -94.33 -91.50
N VAL A 10 -20.32 -95.09 -91.72
CA VAL A 10 -19.12 -95.04 -90.87
C VAL A 10 -18.39 -93.69 -91.02
N CYS A 11 -18.32 -93.12 -92.22
CA CYS A 11 -17.71 -91.82 -92.44
C CYS A 11 -18.51 -90.68 -91.78
N LEU A 12 -19.84 -90.73 -91.87
CA LEU A 12 -20.74 -89.74 -91.25
C LEU A 12 -20.66 -89.78 -89.71
N THR A 13 -20.57 -90.97 -89.12
CA THR A 13 -20.42 -91.15 -87.66
C THR A 13 -19.05 -90.69 -87.16
N VAL A 14 -17.96 -90.96 -87.90
CA VAL A 14 -16.62 -90.43 -87.58
C VAL A 14 -16.60 -88.90 -87.67
N MET A 15 -17.23 -88.30 -88.70
CA MET A 15 -17.35 -86.85 -88.82
C MET A 15 -18.19 -86.23 -87.69
N LEU A 16 -19.30 -86.89 -87.29
CA LEU A 16 -20.13 -86.46 -86.14
C LEU A 16 -19.35 -86.52 -84.82
N VAL A 17 -18.59 -87.57 -84.58
CA VAL A 17 -17.74 -87.72 -83.38
C VAL A 17 -16.61 -86.68 -83.38
N ALA A 18 -16.00 -86.40 -84.52
CA ALA A 18 -15.00 -85.34 -84.65
C ALA A 18 -15.60 -83.95 -84.37
N ALA A 19 -16.79 -83.65 -84.91
CA ALA A 19 -17.51 -82.42 -84.66
C ALA A 19 -17.93 -82.28 -83.18
N LEU A 20 -18.42 -83.35 -82.55
CA LEU A 20 -18.73 -83.37 -81.11
C LEU A 20 -17.50 -83.15 -80.24
N ASN A 21 -16.35 -83.75 -80.59
CA ASN A 21 -15.08 -83.51 -79.89
C ASN A 21 -14.57 -82.08 -80.09
N GLN A 22 -14.75 -81.50 -81.27
CA GLN A 22 -14.42 -80.09 -81.53
C GLN A 22 -15.33 -79.16 -80.73
N LEU A 23 -16.62 -79.45 -80.63
CA LEU A 23 -17.58 -78.70 -79.82
C LEU A 23 -17.24 -78.79 -78.32
N ARG A 24 -16.88 -79.99 -77.82
CA ARG A 24 -16.40 -80.16 -76.44
C ARG A 24 -15.13 -79.35 -76.14
N LYS A 25 -14.16 -79.34 -77.07
CA LYS A 25 -12.95 -78.51 -76.97
C LYS A 25 -13.27 -77.01 -76.97
N GLN A 26 -14.27 -76.58 -77.75
CA GLN A 26 -14.74 -75.19 -77.73
C GLN A 26 -15.44 -74.84 -76.42
N GLN A 27 -16.30 -75.73 -75.91
CA GLN A 27 -16.95 -75.56 -74.61
C GLN A 27 -15.94 -75.50 -73.45
N SER A 28 -14.89 -76.33 -73.46
CA SER A 28 -13.85 -76.28 -72.43
C SER A 28 -13.03 -74.98 -72.51
N LYS A 29 -12.71 -74.49 -73.71
CA LYS A 29 -12.06 -73.19 -73.91
C LYS A 29 -12.94 -72.03 -73.44
N TYR A 30 -14.23 -72.07 -73.76
CA TYR A 30 -15.19 -71.06 -73.32
C TYR A 30 -15.29 -71.02 -71.79
N LYS A 31 -15.40 -72.18 -71.12
CA LYS A 31 -15.38 -72.26 -69.65
C LYS A 31 -14.10 -71.68 -69.04
N LEU A 32 -12.93 -71.99 -69.61
CA LEU A 32 -11.66 -71.44 -69.15
C LEU A 32 -11.58 -69.92 -69.34
N LEU A 33 -12.07 -69.41 -70.47
CA LEU A 33 -12.15 -67.97 -70.74
C LEU A 33 -13.10 -67.26 -69.76
N GLN A 34 -14.24 -67.88 -69.45
CA GLN A 34 -15.19 -67.37 -68.48
C GLN A 34 -14.58 -67.30 -67.07
N GLN A 35 -13.87 -68.36 -66.64
CA GLN A 35 -13.16 -68.36 -65.36
C GLN A 35 -12.09 -67.25 -65.32
N LYS A 36 -11.27 -67.11 -66.37
CA LYS A 36 -10.27 -66.04 -66.45
C LYS A 36 -10.90 -64.64 -66.45
N TRP A 37 -12.07 -64.49 -67.07
CA TRP A 37 -12.80 -63.24 -67.08
C TRP A 37 -13.36 -62.91 -65.68
N GLU A 38 -13.88 -63.89 -64.95
CA GLU A 38 -14.32 -63.73 -63.56
C GLU A 38 -13.15 -63.40 -62.63
N GLU A 39 -12.02 -64.11 -62.73
CA GLU A 39 -10.81 -63.85 -61.95
C GLU A 39 -10.26 -62.45 -62.18
N THR A 40 -10.17 -62.02 -63.45
CA THR A 40 -9.71 -60.66 -63.79
C THR A 40 -10.71 -59.58 -63.37
N SER A 41 -12.02 -59.83 -63.49
CA SER A 41 -13.06 -58.92 -63.00
C SER A 41 -12.99 -58.73 -61.49
N GLN A 42 -12.79 -59.81 -60.73
CA GLN A 42 -12.61 -59.74 -59.27
C GLN A 42 -11.32 -59.00 -58.89
N ALA A 43 -10.21 -59.25 -59.59
CA ALA A 43 -8.96 -58.54 -59.35
C ALA A 43 -9.08 -57.04 -59.64
N ILE A 44 -9.77 -56.66 -60.72
CA ILE A 44 -10.08 -55.27 -61.08
C ILE A 44 -10.96 -54.63 -60.00
N ALA A 45 -12.02 -55.31 -59.56
CA ALA A 45 -12.90 -54.80 -58.51
C ALA A 45 -12.16 -54.57 -57.19
N LYS A 46 -11.25 -55.49 -56.80
CA LYS A 46 -10.41 -55.34 -55.61
C LYS A 46 -9.46 -54.13 -55.74
N SER A 47 -8.80 -53.99 -56.89
CA SER A 47 -7.92 -52.85 -57.17
C SER A 47 -8.68 -51.51 -57.14
N HIS A 48 -9.91 -51.46 -57.67
CA HIS A 48 -10.77 -50.28 -57.56
C HIS A 48 -11.14 -49.94 -56.12
N ALA A 49 -11.44 -50.95 -55.29
CA ALA A 49 -11.72 -50.74 -53.87
C ALA A 49 -10.49 -50.17 -53.13
N GLU A 50 -9.31 -50.77 -53.34
CA GLU A 50 -8.05 -50.28 -52.77
C GLU A 50 -7.74 -48.85 -53.21
N TYR A 51 -7.97 -48.51 -54.49
CA TYR A 51 -7.78 -47.15 -54.99
C TYR A 51 -8.78 -46.16 -54.37
N SER A 52 -10.03 -46.56 -54.18
CA SER A 52 -11.06 -45.74 -53.52
C SER A 52 -10.69 -45.43 -52.06
N ASP A 53 -10.16 -46.41 -51.33
CA ASP A 53 -9.69 -46.22 -49.95
C ASP A 53 -8.50 -45.25 -49.90
N LEU A 54 -7.52 -45.42 -50.80
CA LEU A 54 -6.38 -44.51 -50.93
C LEU A 54 -6.80 -43.09 -51.28
N LEU A 55 -7.78 -42.92 -52.17
CA LEU A 55 -8.33 -41.60 -52.51
C LEU A 55 -8.93 -40.91 -51.30
N THR A 56 -9.65 -41.66 -50.46
CA THR A 56 -10.27 -41.15 -49.22
C THR A 56 -9.21 -40.73 -48.21
N ILE A 57 -8.16 -41.56 -48.03
CA ILE A 57 -7.01 -41.23 -47.18
C ILE A 57 -6.30 -39.97 -47.67
N ASN A 58 -6.05 -39.86 -48.98
CA ASN A 58 -5.40 -38.70 -49.57
C ASN A 58 -6.24 -37.43 -49.37
N HIS A 59 -7.57 -37.53 -49.57
CA HIS A 59 -8.48 -36.43 -49.31
C HIS A 59 -8.42 -35.97 -47.85
N HIS A 60 -8.44 -36.92 -46.91
CA HIS A 60 -8.34 -36.61 -45.49
C HIS A 60 -6.99 -35.96 -45.13
N GLN A 61 -5.88 -36.47 -45.66
CA GLN A 61 -4.56 -35.88 -45.47
C GLN A 61 -4.48 -34.46 -46.05
N SER A 62 -5.08 -34.23 -47.22
CA SER A 62 -5.15 -32.89 -47.82
C SER A 62 -5.91 -31.92 -46.92
N GLN A 63 -7.06 -32.33 -46.37
CA GLN A 63 -7.82 -31.52 -45.39
C GLN A 63 -7.00 -31.22 -44.14
N GLN A 64 -6.28 -32.22 -43.59
CA GLN A 64 -5.39 -32.02 -42.43
C GLN A 64 -4.26 -31.03 -42.74
N MET A 65 -3.63 -31.12 -43.91
CA MET A 65 -2.59 -30.19 -44.33
C MET A 65 -3.13 -28.75 -44.46
N THR A 66 -4.33 -28.57 -44.99
CA THR A 66 -4.98 -27.24 -45.05
C THR A 66 -5.25 -26.70 -43.65
N ALA A 67 -5.80 -27.52 -42.74
CA ALA A 67 -6.07 -27.11 -41.37
C ALA A 67 -4.77 -26.73 -40.62
N LEU A 68 -3.71 -27.52 -40.78
CA LEU A 68 -2.40 -27.22 -40.19
C LEU A 68 -1.81 -25.93 -40.77
N GLY A 69 -1.96 -25.70 -42.08
CA GLY A 69 -1.56 -24.45 -42.73
C GLY A 69 -2.25 -23.23 -42.13
N GLN A 70 -3.57 -23.29 -41.92
CA GLN A 70 -4.33 -22.23 -41.27
C GLN A 70 -3.87 -21.99 -39.83
N GLN A 71 -3.55 -23.04 -39.07
CA GLN A 71 -3.02 -22.89 -37.71
C GLN A 71 -1.66 -22.20 -37.69
N VAL A 72 -0.77 -22.54 -38.61
CA VAL A 72 0.55 -21.89 -38.73
C VAL A 72 0.39 -20.41 -39.06
N GLU A 73 -0.50 -20.06 -39.99
CA GLU A 73 -0.77 -18.67 -40.35
C GLU A 73 -1.33 -17.86 -39.17
N GLN A 74 -2.24 -18.46 -38.39
CA GLN A 74 -2.75 -17.85 -37.16
C GLN A 74 -1.63 -17.61 -36.13
N LEU A 75 -0.75 -18.59 -35.92
CA LEU A 75 0.38 -18.44 -35.01
C LEU A 75 1.34 -17.34 -35.46
N GLN A 76 1.64 -17.25 -36.76
CA GLN A 76 2.47 -16.19 -37.32
C GLN A 76 1.84 -14.81 -37.11
N ALA A 77 0.51 -14.68 -37.28
CA ALA A 77 -0.19 -13.42 -37.02
C ALA A 77 -0.08 -13.00 -35.54
N VAL A 78 -0.22 -13.95 -34.61
CA VAL A 78 -0.05 -13.70 -33.17
C VAL A 78 1.38 -13.29 -32.83
N ASP A 79 2.39 -13.94 -33.41
CA ASP A 79 3.80 -13.59 -33.19
C ASP A 79 4.13 -12.17 -33.68
N VAL A 80 3.60 -11.76 -34.83
CA VAL A 80 3.74 -10.39 -35.32
C VAL A 80 3.12 -9.38 -34.34
N GLN A 81 1.91 -9.64 -33.85
CA GLN A 81 1.27 -8.80 -32.85
C GLN A 81 2.07 -8.72 -31.55
N ARG A 82 2.65 -9.85 -31.11
CA ARG A 82 3.49 -9.92 -29.91
C ARG A 82 4.77 -9.11 -30.06
N LEU A 83 5.41 -9.16 -31.23
CA LEU A 83 6.61 -8.36 -31.51
C LEU A 83 6.30 -6.87 -31.53
N GLN A 84 5.18 -6.46 -32.13
CA GLN A 84 4.72 -5.06 -32.09
C GLN A 84 4.44 -4.60 -30.65
N ALA A 85 3.77 -5.42 -29.86
CA ALA A 85 3.49 -5.11 -28.46
C ALA A 85 4.80 -4.99 -27.63
N LEU A 86 5.80 -5.83 -27.93
CA LEU A 86 7.11 -5.75 -27.29
C LEU A 86 7.84 -4.45 -27.62
N ASP A 87 7.83 -4.02 -28.88
CA ASP A 87 8.43 -2.76 -29.33
C ASP A 87 7.79 -1.55 -28.64
N VAL A 88 6.44 -1.51 -28.61
CA VAL A 88 5.70 -0.46 -27.89
C VAL A 88 6.03 -0.45 -26.40
N ALA A 89 6.12 -1.63 -25.76
CA ALA A 89 6.49 -1.72 -24.35
C ALA A 89 7.92 -1.25 -24.08
N GLN A 90 8.86 -1.55 -24.98
CA GLN A 90 10.24 -1.08 -24.90
C GLN A 90 10.33 0.44 -25.06
N GLN A 91 9.62 1.02 -26.03
CA GLN A 91 9.59 2.47 -26.22
C GLN A 91 8.99 3.17 -25.00
N LYS A 92 7.86 2.68 -24.50
CA LYS A 92 7.23 3.23 -23.29
C LYS A 92 8.13 3.14 -22.05
N SER A 93 8.88 2.05 -21.93
CA SER A 93 9.88 1.90 -20.86
C SER A 93 10.97 2.96 -20.98
N LYS A 94 11.50 3.17 -22.19
CA LYS A 94 12.52 4.20 -22.47
C LYS A 94 12.01 5.61 -22.14
N ASP A 95 10.83 5.97 -22.60
CA ASP A 95 10.23 7.28 -22.34
C ASP A 95 10.01 7.50 -20.83
N LEU A 96 9.62 6.45 -20.11
CA LEU A 96 9.45 6.50 -18.66
C LEU A 96 10.79 6.74 -17.95
N TYR A 97 11.88 6.09 -18.37
CA TYR A 97 13.20 6.33 -17.81
C TYR A 97 13.65 7.78 -18.01
N GLU A 98 13.47 8.33 -19.21
CA GLU A 98 13.82 9.73 -19.52
C GLU A 98 12.98 10.73 -18.69
N SER A 99 11.69 10.44 -18.51
CA SER A 99 10.81 11.23 -17.63
C SER A 99 11.22 11.15 -16.16
N ILE A 100 11.72 10.01 -15.69
CA ILE A 100 12.20 9.86 -14.31
C ILE A 100 13.53 10.61 -14.12
N GLU A 101 14.46 10.49 -15.06
CA GLU A 101 15.75 11.20 -15.00
C GLU A 101 15.56 12.72 -14.96
N THR A 102 14.69 13.25 -15.81
CA THR A 102 14.35 14.69 -15.80
C THR A 102 13.73 15.13 -14.48
N ALA A 103 12.75 14.38 -13.95
CA ALA A 103 12.13 14.68 -12.66
C ALA A 103 13.14 14.65 -11.48
N ILE A 104 14.09 13.69 -11.50
CA ILE A 104 15.16 13.61 -10.51
C ILE A 104 16.08 14.84 -10.61
N ALA A 105 16.48 15.24 -11.83
CA ALA A 105 17.33 16.40 -12.04
C ALA A 105 16.66 17.69 -11.55
N GLU A 106 15.40 17.93 -11.91
CA GLU A 106 14.62 19.08 -11.46
C GLU A 106 14.47 19.12 -9.93
N ARG A 107 14.15 17.98 -9.31
CA ARG A 107 14.00 17.93 -7.85
C ARG A 107 15.33 18.15 -7.14
N THR A 108 16.42 17.63 -7.68
CA THR A 108 17.77 17.82 -7.14
C THR A 108 18.15 19.31 -7.18
N GLN A 109 17.92 19.97 -8.31
CA GLN A 109 18.16 21.41 -8.45
C GLN A 109 17.31 22.24 -7.48
N SER A 110 16.03 21.90 -7.33
CA SER A 110 15.13 22.55 -6.38
C SER A 110 15.60 22.39 -4.92
N LEU A 111 16.05 21.18 -4.54
CA LEU A 111 16.57 20.92 -3.19
C LEU A 111 17.86 21.69 -2.92
N GLU A 112 18.74 21.82 -3.90
CA GLU A 112 19.98 22.58 -3.75
C GLU A 112 19.72 24.08 -3.54
N LEU A 113 18.72 24.64 -4.24
CA LEU A 113 18.28 26.01 -4.01
C LEU A 113 17.68 26.19 -2.61
N GLU A 114 16.80 25.27 -2.19
CA GLU A 114 16.23 25.28 -0.83
C GLU A 114 17.35 25.24 0.22
N LEU A 115 18.35 24.37 0.05
CA LEU A 115 19.47 24.24 0.98
C LEU A 115 20.30 25.53 1.07
N GLN A 116 20.56 26.20 -0.07
CA GLN A 116 21.23 27.50 -0.07
C GLN A 116 20.44 28.57 0.68
N THR A 117 19.12 28.63 0.49
CA THR A 117 18.28 29.62 1.19
C THR A 117 18.26 29.39 2.70
N VAL A 118 18.17 28.12 3.13
CA VAL A 118 18.20 27.74 4.54
C VAL A 118 19.56 28.03 5.15
N ALA A 119 20.65 27.71 4.45
CA ALA A 119 22.01 28.03 4.90
C ALA A 119 22.19 29.54 5.11
N ALA A 120 21.74 30.36 4.15
CA ALA A 120 21.79 31.82 4.27
C ALA A 120 20.92 32.38 5.41
N ALA A 121 19.76 31.78 5.66
CA ALA A 121 18.92 32.14 6.80
C ALA A 121 19.58 31.75 8.14
N HIS A 122 20.19 30.57 8.20
CA HIS A 122 20.90 30.10 9.38
C HIS A 122 22.09 31.00 9.72
N GLN A 123 22.89 31.39 8.72
CA GLN A 123 24.01 32.31 8.91
C GLN A 123 23.55 33.68 9.43
N ARG A 124 22.43 34.21 8.90
CA ARG A 124 21.82 35.45 9.40
C ARG A 124 21.37 35.31 10.86
N SER A 125 20.68 34.22 11.20
CA SER A 125 20.24 33.97 12.57
C SER A 125 21.42 33.82 13.53
N ALA A 126 22.50 33.14 13.10
CA ALA A 126 23.71 32.99 13.91
C ALA A 126 24.38 34.34 14.20
N ALA A 127 24.48 35.22 13.20
CA ALA A 127 25.02 36.57 13.39
C ALA A 127 24.20 37.41 14.37
N VAL A 128 22.85 37.32 14.30
CA VAL A 128 21.96 38.02 15.25
C VAL A 128 22.13 37.47 16.67
N ILE A 129 22.20 36.15 16.84
CA ILE A 129 22.43 35.53 18.15
C ILE A 129 23.75 36.01 18.74
N GLN A 130 24.81 36.04 17.94
CA GLN A 130 26.12 36.53 18.38
C GLN A 130 26.04 38.00 18.83
N SER A 131 25.41 38.87 18.04
CA SER A 131 25.22 40.29 18.39
C SER A 131 24.45 40.45 19.72
N LEU A 132 23.38 39.68 19.93
CA LEU A 132 22.61 39.72 21.17
C LEU A 132 23.39 39.14 22.36
N GLN A 133 24.24 38.15 22.14
CA GLN A 133 25.13 37.61 23.18
C GLN A 133 26.16 38.66 23.62
N GLU A 134 26.78 39.35 22.66
CA GLU A 134 27.71 40.45 22.93
C GLU A 134 27.03 41.61 23.68
N GLU A 135 25.82 41.98 23.28
CA GLU A 135 25.04 43.01 23.97
C GLU A 135 24.64 42.59 25.39
N ASN A 136 24.15 41.36 25.58
CA ASN A 136 23.85 40.82 26.90
C ASN A 136 25.09 40.80 27.80
N GLN A 137 26.25 40.42 27.26
CA GLN A 137 27.50 40.44 28.02
C GLN A 137 27.88 41.86 28.44
N ARG A 138 27.77 42.84 27.54
CA ARG A 138 28.00 44.25 27.87
C ARG A 138 27.04 44.76 28.95
N LEU A 139 25.75 44.42 28.85
CA LEU A 139 24.76 44.81 29.85
C LEU A 139 25.04 44.17 31.21
N LEU A 140 25.44 42.90 31.25
CA LEU A 140 25.85 42.21 32.48
C LEU A 140 27.06 42.89 33.12
N GLU A 141 28.07 43.27 32.32
CA GLU A 141 29.24 44.01 32.80
C GLU A 141 28.84 45.39 33.35
N GLN A 142 27.96 46.12 32.66
CA GLN A 142 27.43 47.41 33.14
C GLN A 142 26.64 47.26 34.44
N MET A 143 25.81 46.22 34.57
CA MET A 143 25.08 45.92 35.80
C MET A 143 26.03 45.58 36.96
N GLY A 144 27.07 44.78 36.72
CA GLY A 144 28.08 44.46 37.73
C GLY A 144 28.87 45.69 38.19
N MET A 145 29.21 46.59 37.27
CA MET A 145 29.87 47.87 37.57
C MET A 145 28.93 48.86 38.29
N ALA A 146 27.63 48.85 37.98
CA ALA A 146 26.63 49.66 38.67
C ALA A 146 26.36 49.14 40.10
N GLN A 147 26.30 47.81 40.30
CA GLN A 147 26.15 47.19 41.61
C GLN A 147 27.37 47.42 42.51
N SER A 148 28.59 47.39 41.96
CA SER A 148 29.82 47.68 42.71
C SER A 148 30.04 49.17 43.02
N ARG A 149 29.38 50.07 42.28
CA ARG A 149 29.36 51.52 42.54
C ARG A 149 28.23 51.97 43.47
N GLN A 150 27.31 51.10 43.84
CA GLN A 150 26.39 51.39 44.93
C GLN A 150 27.15 51.31 46.26
N PRO A 151 27.25 52.41 47.04
CA PRO A 151 27.59 52.26 48.44
C PRO A 151 26.55 51.34 49.09
N SER A 152 26.99 50.52 50.04
CA SER A 152 26.16 49.64 50.88
C SER A 152 25.11 50.43 51.65
N GLN A 153 24.09 50.94 50.96
CA GLN A 153 22.96 51.70 51.51
C GLN A 153 21.97 52.02 50.38
N SER A 154 21.24 50.99 49.97
CA SER A 154 19.81 51.09 50.13
C SER A 154 19.29 49.72 50.49
N ILE A 155 18.80 49.60 51.72
CA ILE A 155 17.67 48.75 51.98
C ILE A 155 16.53 49.37 51.15
N VAL A 156 16.56 49.23 49.82
CA VAL A 156 15.30 48.95 49.16
C VAL A 156 14.94 47.64 49.83
N GLN A 157 14.03 47.69 50.79
CA GLN A 157 13.36 46.49 51.24
C GLN A 157 12.82 45.92 49.94
N SER A 158 13.55 44.97 49.34
CA SER A 158 12.96 44.11 48.35
C SER A 158 11.88 43.42 49.17
N SER A 159 10.66 43.93 49.06
CA SER A 159 9.44 43.35 49.59
C SER A 159 9.11 42.08 48.80
N ALA A 160 10.14 41.36 48.35
CA ALA A 160 10.08 40.09 47.68
C ALA A 160 9.83 39.05 48.76
N ILE A 161 8.67 38.41 48.67
CA ILE A 161 8.32 37.27 49.49
C ILE A 161 8.82 36.03 48.74
N THR A 162 9.85 35.37 49.25
CA THR A 162 10.33 34.10 48.72
C THR A 162 9.59 32.96 49.40
N LEU A 163 8.97 32.10 48.61
CA LEU A 163 8.31 30.87 49.08
C LEU A 163 9.16 29.67 48.69
N GLU A 164 9.74 28.99 49.67
CA GLU A 164 10.49 27.76 49.44
C GLU A 164 9.52 26.58 49.25
N ALA A 165 9.71 25.82 48.17
CA ALA A 165 8.92 24.62 47.87
C ALA A 165 9.80 23.55 47.23
N GLN A 166 9.59 22.30 47.63
CA GLN A 166 10.38 21.15 47.17
C GLN A 166 9.74 20.39 46.00
N GLU A 167 8.42 20.53 45.79
CA GLU A 167 7.73 19.91 44.65
C GLU A 167 8.21 20.52 43.33
N LYS A 168 8.24 19.70 42.28
CA LYS A 168 8.68 20.09 40.93
C LYS A 168 7.48 20.53 40.09
N ASP A 169 7.67 21.57 39.28
CA ASP A 169 6.70 21.96 38.25
C ASP A 169 6.68 20.93 37.10
N PHE A 170 5.51 20.41 36.75
CA PHE A 170 5.30 19.57 35.56
C PHE A 170 4.97 20.37 34.30
N TYR A 171 4.50 21.60 34.46
CA TYR A 171 4.29 22.58 33.39
C TYR A 171 4.75 23.97 33.87
N GLN A 172 4.92 24.91 32.95
CA GLN A 172 5.51 26.22 33.22
C GLN A 172 4.80 26.94 34.36
N GLN A 173 5.59 27.30 35.38
CA GLN A 173 5.14 28.09 36.53
C GLN A 173 3.96 27.47 37.30
N GLU A 174 3.86 26.13 37.35
CA GLU A 174 2.78 25.41 38.03
C GLU A 174 2.59 25.86 39.48
N ARG A 175 3.65 25.83 40.30
CA ARG A 175 3.57 26.24 41.71
C ARG A 175 3.12 27.68 41.88
N LYS A 176 3.66 28.60 41.07
CA LYS A 176 3.24 30.02 41.07
C LYS A 176 1.75 30.13 40.74
N ARG A 177 1.26 29.41 39.73
CA ARG A 177 -0.15 29.39 39.34
C ARG A 177 -1.05 28.91 40.47
N VAL A 178 -0.67 27.84 41.17
CA VAL A 178 -1.43 27.31 42.31
C VAL A 178 -1.59 28.37 43.40
N VAL A 179 -0.50 29.05 43.76
CA VAL A 179 -0.52 30.12 44.77
C VAL A 179 -1.41 31.29 44.33
N ILE A 180 -1.26 31.78 43.10
CA ILE A 180 -2.06 32.90 42.59
C ILE A 180 -3.55 32.55 42.47
N ASN A 181 -3.89 31.31 42.09
CA ASN A 181 -5.28 30.84 42.04
C ASN A 181 -5.93 30.84 43.42
N VAL A 182 -5.22 30.40 44.46
CA VAL A 182 -5.72 30.45 45.84
C VAL A 182 -5.96 31.89 46.26
N LEU A 183 -5.00 32.78 46.00
CA LEU A 183 -5.12 34.21 46.33
C LEU A 183 -6.27 34.89 45.58
N THR A 184 -6.47 34.55 44.31
CA THR A 184 -7.57 35.08 43.48
C THR A 184 -8.93 34.60 44.00
N LYS A 185 -9.04 33.33 44.39
CA LYS A 185 -10.25 32.79 44.99
C LYS A 185 -10.58 33.48 46.32
N GLU A 186 -9.59 33.67 47.17
CA GLU A 186 -9.76 34.41 48.44
C GLU A 186 -10.18 35.86 48.18
N LEU A 187 -9.58 36.52 47.19
CA LEU A 187 -9.89 37.92 46.82
C LEU A 187 -11.37 38.13 46.47
N GLN A 188 -12.03 37.14 45.85
CA GLN A 188 -13.46 37.20 45.49
C GLN A 188 -14.38 37.29 46.73
N GLY A 189 -13.96 36.76 47.87
CA GLY A 189 -14.73 36.76 49.11
C GLY A 189 -14.37 37.89 50.08
N MET A 190 -13.39 38.74 49.75
CA MET A 190 -12.92 39.78 50.67
C MET A 190 -13.80 41.04 50.64
N PRO A 191 -14.07 41.67 51.81
CA PRO A 191 -14.68 42.98 51.86
C PRO A 191 -13.83 44.02 51.11
N GLN A 192 -14.48 44.80 50.24
CA GLN A 192 -13.84 45.84 49.46
C GLN A 192 -13.32 46.99 50.34
N GLY A 193 -12.23 47.63 49.90
CA GLY A 193 -11.62 48.78 50.58
C GLY A 193 -10.75 48.43 51.79
N THR A 194 -10.53 47.15 52.06
CA THR A 194 -9.67 46.72 53.18
C THR A 194 -8.20 46.65 52.77
N ARG A 195 -7.29 46.94 53.70
CA ARG A 195 -5.84 46.84 53.45
C ARG A 195 -5.43 45.43 53.00
N ARG A 196 -6.04 44.40 53.58
CA ARG A 196 -5.81 43.00 53.19
C ARG A 196 -6.22 42.74 51.74
N GLN A 197 -7.38 43.23 51.32
CA GLN A 197 -7.82 43.14 49.93
C GLN A 197 -6.84 43.85 48.98
N HIS A 198 -6.40 45.07 49.31
CA HIS A 198 -5.42 45.79 48.48
C HIS A 198 -4.10 45.03 48.32
N ILE A 199 -3.57 44.43 49.39
CA ILE A 199 -2.33 43.65 49.34
C ILE A 199 -2.51 42.40 48.45
N VAL A 200 -3.60 41.65 48.61
CA VAL A 200 -3.84 40.45 47.82
C VAL A 200 -4.10 40.80 46.35
N ALA A 201 -4.84 41.87 46.08
CA ALA A 201 -5.06 42.37 44.73
C ALA A 201 -3.76 42.78 44.04
N ASP A 202 -2.86 43.46 44.75
CA ASP A 202 -1.54 43.86 44.25
C ASP A 202 -0.66 42.65 43.92
N ILE A 203 -0.61 41.64 44.81
CA ILE A 203 0.13 40.40 44.55
C ILE A 203 -0.41 39.68 43.31
N VAL A 204 -1.74 39.57 43.16
CA VAL A 204 -2.35 38.92 41.99
C VAL A 204 -2.07 39.71 40.71
N ALA A 205 -2.20 41.04 40.73
CA ALA A 205 -1.97 41.91 39.58
C ALA A 205 -0.50 41.91 39.13
N SER A 206 0.43 41.87 40.07
CA SER A 206 1.88 41.88 39.82
C SER A 206 2.44 40.53 39.35
N ASN A 207 1.64 39.46 39.44
CA ASN A 207 2.05 38.09 39.10
C ASN A 207 1.13 37.46 38.05
N PRO A 208 1.14 37.95 36.79
CA PRO A 208 0.37 37.34 35.72
C PRO A 208 0.79 35.87 35.55
N VAL A 209 -0.20 35.03 35.29
CA VAL A 209 -0.06 33.59 35.12
C VAL A 209 -0.35 33.23 33.67
N GLU A 210 0.50 32.39 33.08
CA GLU A 210 0.37 31.97 31.69
C GLU A 210 -0.73 30.91 31.49
N SER A 211 -1.19 30.81 30.25
CA SER A 211 -2.35 29.98 29.86
C SER A 211 -2.04 28.50 29.59
N GLU A 212 -0.81 28.04 29.84
CA GLU A 212 -0.37 26.69 29.45
C GLU A 212 -1.24 25.57 30.05
N ARG A 213 -1.60 25.64 31.33
CA ARG A 213 -2.53 24.66 31.92
C ARG A 213 -3.89 24.64 31.24
N ASP A 214 -4.37 25.79 30.75
CA ASP A 214 -5.64 25.86 30.01
C ASP A 214 -5.50 25.28 28.61
N GLU A 215 -4.33 25.39 27.98
CA GLU A 215 -3.99 24.66 26.76
C GLU A 215 -3.93 23.15 26.97
N ILE A 216 -3.26 22.69 28.03
CA ILE A 216 -3.20 21.27 28.41
C ILE A 216 -4.64 20.75 28.64
N ALA A 217 -5.43 21.48 29.43
CA ALA A 217 -6.81 21.10 29.71
C ALA A 217 -7.70 21.11 28.46
N ARG A 218 -7.49 22.03 27.52
CA ARG A 218 -8.17 22.04 26.21
C ARG A 218 -7.79 20.82 25.36
N LYS A 219 -6.49 20.49 25.29
CA LYS A 219 -5.99 19.31 24.56
C LYS A 219 -6.56 18.02 25.14
N ILE A 220 -6.57 17.87 26.47
CA ILE A 220 -7.19 16.72 27.16
C ILE A 220 -8.68 16.63 26.87
N ARG A 221 -9.44 17.74 27.00
CA ARG A 221 -10.88 17.74 26.69
C ARG A 221 -11.17 17.38 25.24
N SER A 222 -10.34 17.84 24.30
CA SER A 222 -10.47 17.53 22.87
C SER A 222 -10.23 16.04 22.60
N ILE A 223 -9.14 15.47 23.12
CA ILE A 223 -8.80 14.05 22.96
C ILE A 223 -9.93 13.14 23.45
N PHE A 224 -10.47 13.45 24.63
CA PHE A 224 -11.48 12.63 25.28
C PHE A 224 -12.92 12.97 24.87
N HIS A 225 -13.15 13.98 24.02
CA HIS A 225 -14.51 14.32 23.56
C HIS A 225 -15.09 13.22 22.67
N ASP A 226 -14.33 12.79 21.66
CA ASP A 226 -14.71 11.79 20.64
C ASP A 226 -13.86 10.51 20.75
N TYR A 227 -13.34 10.23 21.95
CA TYR A 227 -12.50 9.05 22.16
C TYR A 227 -13.30 7.76 21.94
N GLN A 228 -12.97 7.00 20.89
CA GLN A 228 -13.54 5.68 20.60
C GLN A 228 -12.51 4.57 20.79
N ARG A 229 -11.27 4.82 20.36
CA ARG A 229 -10.15 3.87 20.43
C ARG A 229 -8.83 4.64 20.49
N MET A 230 -7.84 4.07 21.17
CA MET A 230 -6.48 4.59 21.15
C MET A 230 -5.84 4.48 19.77
N ASN A 231 -5.16 5.54 19.33
CA ASN A 231 -4.35 5.56 18.11
C ASN A 231 -3.04 6.32 18.35
N ALA A 232 -2.07 6.17 17.45
CA ALA A 232 -0.75 6.78 17.60
C ALA A 232 -0.80 8.32 17.69
N LYS A 233 -1.79 8.98 17.10
CA LYS A 233 -1.97 10.44 17.19
C LYS A 233 -2.39 10.86 18.60
N ILE A 234 -3.35 10.15 19.20
CA ILE A 234 -3.83 10.40 20.56
C ILE A 234 -2.69 10.16 21.56
N GLU A 235 -1.96 9.06 21.41
CA GLU A 235 -0.81 8.72 22.26
C GLU A 235 0.25 9.83 22.24
N ARG A 236 0.71 10.23 21.05
CA ARG A 236 1.66 11.35 20.91
C ARG A 236 1.15 12.66 21.50
N THR A 237 -0.15 12.93 21.38
CA THR A 237 -0.73 14.17 21.93
C THR A 237 -0.75 14.14 23.46
N LEU A 238 -1.07 13.00 24.06
CA LEU A 238 -1.01 12.82 25.52
C LEU A 238 0.43 12.92 26.03
N GLU A 239 1.39 12.32 25.33
CA GLU A 239 2.82 12.44 25.66
C GLU A 239 3.31 13.89 25.56
N SER A 240 2.88 14.63 24.53
CA SER A 240 3.26 16.04 24.32
C SER A 240 2.80 16.98 25.44
N VAL A 241 1.81 16.58 26.23
CA VAL A 241 1.28 17.37 27.36
C VAL A 241 1.60 16.73 28.71
N GLY A 242 2.62 15.87 28.77
CA GLY A 242 3.19 15.35 30.02
C GLY A 242 2.55 14.07 30.54
N PHE A 243 1.73 13.36 29.74
CA PHE A 243 1.13 12.09 30.12
C PHE A 243 1.76 10.90 29.41
N LYS A 244 2.22 9.92 30.18
CA LYS A 244 2.74 8.65 29.64
C LYS A 244 1.68 7.55 29.72
N LEU A 245 1.42 6.86 28.62
CA LEU A 245 0.52 5.71 28.60
C LEU A 245 1.23 4.41 28.94
N ILE A 246 0.51 3.56 29.65
CA ILE A 246 0.91 2.21 30.04
C ILE A 246 -0.24 1.27 29.63
N PRO A 247 -0.04 0.43 28.59
CA PRO A 247 -1.08 -0.47 28.12
C PRO A 247 -1.34 -1.60 29.13
N GLY A 248 -2.58 -1.79 29.53
CA GLY A 248 -3.07 -2.99 30.22
C GLY A 248 -3.93 -3.87 29.29
N ASN A 249 -4.58 -4.91 29.83
CA ASN A 249 -5.48 -5.77 29.04
C ASN A 249 -6.74 -5.02 28.58
N ASN A 250 -7.61 -4.62 29.52
CA ASN A 250 -8.90 -3.95 29.23
C ASN A 250 -8.91 -2.44 29.48
N HIS A 251 -7.88 -1.92 30.16
CA HIS A 251 -7.76 -0.51 30.50
C HIS A 251 -6.38 0.02 30.10
N TYR A 252 -6.32 1.29 29.73
CA TYR A 252 -5.09 2.07 29.73
C TYR A 252 -4.87 2.66 31.11
N LYS A 253 -3.62 2.61 31.57
CA LYS A 253 -3.15 3.46 32.67
C LYS A 253 -2.38 4.63 32.06
N MET A 254 -2.52 5.79 32.65
CA MET A 254 -1.84 7.00 32.23
C MET A 254 -1.21 7.68 33.45
N LYS A 255 0.04 8.10 33.31
CA LYS A 255 0.87 8.67 34.38
C LYS A 255 1.25 10.11 34.03
N PHE A 256 0.98 11.06 34.92
CA PHE A 256 1.33 12.46 34.71
C PHE A 256 2.71 12.78 35.29
N GLY A 257 3.55 13.50 34.54
CA GLY A 257 4.86 13.97 35.02
C GLY A 257 5.87 12.87 35.36
N GLY A 258 5.57 11.60 35.03
CA GLY A 258 6.39 10.44 35.39
C GLY A 258 6.24 9.95 36.83
N ASP A 259 5.38 10.58 37.63
CA ASP A 259 5.21 10.33 39.06
C ASP A 259 4.09 9.30 39.34
N ASP A 260 4.37 8.29 40.16
CA ASP A 260 3.43 7.20 40.51
C ASP A 260 2.24 7.68 41.34
N ARG A 261 2.31 8.86 41.94
CA ARG A 261 1.19 9.49 42.67
C ARG A 261 0.06 9.91 41.72
N TYR A 262 0.38 10.24 40.46
CA TYR A 262 -0.56 10.83 39.51
C TYR A 262 -0.93 9.87 38.37
N VAL A 263 -1.65 8.80 38.75
CA VAL A 263 -2.09 7.75 37.82
C VAL A 263 -3.60 7.79 37.61
N PHE A 264 -4.03 7.67 36.36
CA PHE A 264 -5.44 7.55 35.97
C PHE A 264 -5.65 6.34 35.06
N SER A 265 -6.75 5.61 35.26
CA SER A 265 -7.09 4.43 34.46
C SER A 265 -8.39 4.66 33.70
N PHE A 266 -8.45 4.28 32.43
CA PHE A 266 -9.66 4.34 31.61
C PHE A 266 -9.75 3.16 30.65
N SER A 267 -10.96 2.76 30.29
CA SER A 267 -11.20 1.63 29.38
C SER A 267 -10.69 1.91 27.96
N LYS A 268 -10.17 0.87 27.28
CA LYS A 268 -9.72 0.97 25.89
C LYS A 268 -10.83 1.34 24.91
N THR A 269 -12.04 0.90 25.22
CA THR A 269 -13.26 1.20 24.47
C THR A 269 -14.29 1.68 25.49
N PRO A 270 -14.75 2.94 25.40
CA PRO A 270 -15.81 3.43 26.27
C PRO A 270 -17.14 2.78 25.88
N SER A 271 -17.90 2.29 26.87
CA SER A 271 -19.23 1.72 26.67
C SER A 271 -20.34 2.78 26.60
N ASP A 272 -20.04 4.02 26.99
CA ASP A 272 -20.96 5.17 27.04
C ASP A 272 -20.31 6.38 26.38
N GLY A 273 -21.06 7.10 25.54
CA GLY A 273 -20.62 8.34 24.89
C GLY A 273 -20.26 9.47 25.87
N ARG A 274 -20.67 9.38 27.14
CA ARG A 274 -20.25 10.34 28.19
C ARG A 274 -18.95 9.98 28.88
N ALA A 275 -18.47 8.73 28.75
CA ALA A 275 -17.32 8.24 29.49
C ALA A 275 -16.05 9.06 29.20
N GLY A 276 -15.83 9.45 27.94
CA GLY A 276 -14.72 10.31 27.54
C GLY A 276 -14.76 11.68 28.24
N LYS A 277 -15.90 12.38 28.16
CA LYS A 277 -16.09 13.70 28.82
C LYS A 277 -15.87 13.64 30.33
N ASN A 278 -16.35 12.57 30.98
CA ASN A 278 -16.17 12.36 32.42
C ASN A 278 -14.70 12.08 32.78
N ASN A 279 -13.99 11.30 31.95
CA ASN A 279 -12.56 11.05 32.11
C ASN A 279 -11.77 12.36 31.98
N ALA A 280 -12.05 13.16 30.95
CA ALA A 280 -11.40 14.45 30.74
C ALA A 280 -11.56 15.39 31.94
N SER A 281 -12.79 15.50 32.45
CA SER A 281 -13.10 16.33 33.62
C SER A 281 -12.37 15.83 34.87
N THR A 282 -12.31 14.51 35.06
CA THR A 282 -11.61 13.90 36.20
C THR A 282 -10.10 14.12 36.13
N ILE A 283 -9.49 13.94 34.94
CA ILE A 283 -8.06 14.19 34.69
C ILE A 283 -7.74 15.66 34.98
N CYS A 284 -8.51 16.59 34.39
CA CYS A 284 -8.30 18.03 34.58
C CYS A 284 -8.56 18.50 36.01
N ARG A 285 -9.29 17.76 36.83
CA ARG A 285 -9.52 18.10 38.24
C ARG A 285 -8.46 17.51 39.16
N LYS A 286 -7.93 16.34 38.82
CA LYS A 286 -6.96 15.62 39.66
C LYS A 286 -5.54 16.11 39.45
N PHE A 287 -5.18 16.55 38.25
CA PHE A 287 -3.79 16.78 37.87
C PHE A 287 -3.48 18.21 37.37
N LEU A 288 -4.49 19.06 37.17
CA LEU A 288 -4.36 20.41 36.59
C LEU A 288 -5.13 21.46 37.40
#